data_AF-A0A2V5WAA5-F1
#
_entry.id   AF-A0A2V5WAA5-F1
#
_cell.length_a   1.000
_cell.length_b   1.000
_cell.length_c   1.000
_cell.angle_alpha   90.00
_cell.angle_beta   90.00
_cell.angle_gamma   90.00
#
_symmetry.space_group_name_H-M   'P 1'
#
loop_
_entity.id
_entity.type
_entity.pdbx_description
1 polymer ?
#
loop_
_entity_poly.entity_id
_entity_poly.type
_entity_poly.pdbx_seq_one_letter_code
_entity_poly.pdbx_strand_id
1 'polypeptide(L)'
;MSARSFRIISADHTGITVSNLERSLAFWHDVLGFELSHTAHQTGELAREITGVAGAEIKLAVLRAPGGHKIELLEYVAPPDRKKDVDLRPCDVGSVHVALLVDDLDAV
;
A
#
# COMPACT_ATOMS: atom_id res chain seq x y z
N MET A 1 -35.33 -1.01 -14.32
CA MET A 1 -33.91 -0.85 -14.72
C MET A 1 -33.21 -2.15 -14.41
N SER A 2 -32.67 -2.86 -15.40
CA SER A 2 -31.87 -4.05 -15.14
C SER A 2 -30.59 -3.60 -14.44
N ALA A 3 -30.46 -3.91 -13.15
CA ALA A 3 -29.24 -3.62 -12.42
C ALA A 3 -28.10 -4.39 -13.10
N ARG A 4 -27.06 -3.67 -13.56
CA ARG A 4 -25.84 -4.32 -14.05
C ARG A 4 -25.29 -5.20 -12.92
N SER A 5 -25.21 -6.50 -13.16
CA SER A 5 -24.56 -7.44 -12.25
C SER A 5 -23.04 -7.32 -12.42
N PHE A 6 -22.29 -7.37 -11.32
CA PHE A 6 -20.83 -7.40 -11.32
C PHE A 6 -20.34 -8.66 -10.62
N ARG A 7 -19.13 -9.10 -10.97
CA ARG A 7 -18.44 -10.23 -10.33
C ARG A 7 -17.05 -9.77 -9.91
N ILE A 8 -16.69 -10.06 -8.67
CA ILE A 8 -15.31 -9.93 -8.21
C ILE A 8 -14.48 -11.06 -8.85
N ILE A 9 -13.40 -10.70 -9.53
CA ILE A 9 -12.52 -11.66 -10.23
C ILE A 9 -11.36 -12.07 -9.33
N SER A 10 -10.68 -11.09 -8.72
CA SER A 10 -9.57 -11.29 -7.79
C SER A 10 -9.33 -9.99 -6.99
N ALA A 11 -8.55 -10.09 -5.91
CA ALA A 11 -7.90 -8.93 -5.33
C ALA A 11 -6.65 -8.59 -6.16
N ASP A 12 -6.45 -7.31 -6.48
CA ASP A 12 -5.29 -6.88 -7.27
C ASP A 12 -4.06 -6.63 -6.39
N HIS A 13 -4.23 -5.89 -5.29
CA HIS A 13 -3.17 -5.54 -4.34
C HIS A 13 -3.73 -5.20 -2.96
N THR A 14 -2.85 -5.09 -1.96
CA THR A 14 -3.12 -4.47 -0.66
C THR A 14 -2.34 -3.16 -0.56
N GLY A 15 -3.04 -2.04 -0.38
CA GLY A 15 -2.45 -0.72 -0.20
C GLY A 15 -2.12 -0.43 1.26
N ILE A 16 -0.93 0.11 1.51
CA ILE A 16 -0.43 0.48 2.85
C ILE A 16 0.14 1.89 2.79
N THR A 17 -0.47 2.81 3.54
CA THR A 17 0.09 4.16 3.71
C THR A 17 1.31 4.09 4.63
N VAL A 18 2.42 4.67 4.19
CA VAL A 18 3.69 4.67 4.92
C VAL A 18 4.20 6.09 5.11
N SER A 19 4.98 6.31 6.18
CA SER A 19 5.56 7.63 6.47
C SER A 19 6.82 7.94 5.66
N ASN A 20 7.45 6.92 5.05
CA ASN A 20 8.64 7.08 4.22
C ASN A 20 8.76 5.88 3.24
N LEU A 21 8.69 6.16 1.93
CA LEU A 21 8.67 5.12 0.90
C LEU A 21 10.01 4.39 0.77
N GLU A 22 11.12 5.11 0.86
CA GLU A 22 12.48 4.54 0.72
C GLU A 22 12.78 3.53 1.82
N ARG A 23 12.49 3.87 3.08
CA ARG A 23 12.65 2.97 4.22
C ARG A 23 11.75 1.75 4.11
N SER A 24 10.52 1.94 3.63
CA SER A 24 9.61 0.82 3.41
C SER A 24 10.08 -0.08 2.27
N LEU A 25 10.60 0.48 1.18
CA LEU A 25 11.21 -0.32 0.09
C LEU A 25 12.38 -1.15 0.60
N ALA A 26 13.27 -0.57 1.41
CA ALA A 26 14.38 -1.33 1.99
C ALA A 26 13.90 -2.56 2.79
N PHE A 27 12.80 -2.44 3.52
CA PHE A 27 12.22 -3.58 4.24
C PHE A 27 11.57 -4.59 3.29
N TRP A 28 10.63 -4.16 2.44
CA TRP A 28 9.85 -5.10 1.64
C TRP A 28 10.65 -5.72 0.49
N HIS A 29 11.53 -4.96 -0.15
CA HIS A 29 12.37 -5.45 -1.24
C HIS A 29 13.64 -6.10 -0.72
N ASP A 30 14.47 -5.36 0.03
CA ASP A 30 15.83 -5.81 0.32
C ASP A 30 15.87 -6.85 1.45
N VAL A 31 14.97 -6.75 2.45
CA VAL A 31 14.89 -7.72 3.56
C VAL A 31 13.96 -8.87 3.23
N LEU A 32 12.72 -8.59 2.84
CA LEU A 32 11.70 -9.63 2.58
C LEU A 32 11.76 -10.23 1.16
N GLY A 33 12.57 -9.68 0.25
CA GLY A 33 12.79 -10.25 -1.08
C GLY A 33 11.64 -10.06 -2.08
N PHE A 34 10.71 -9.13 -1.84
CA PHE A 34 9.64 -8.85 -2.82
C PHE A 34 10.22 -8.18 -4.06
N GLU A 35 9.65 -8.43 -5.23
CA GLU A 35 10.13 -7.83 -6.47
C GLU A 35 9.49 -6.45 -6.70
N LEU A 36 10.31 -5.41 -6.90
CA LEU A 36 9.79 -4.09 -7.28
C LEU A 36 9.17 -4.16 -8.69
N SER A 37 7.88 -3.88 -8.80
CA SER A 37 7.18 -3.81 -10.08
C SER A 37 7.35 -2.44 -10.74
N HIS A 38 7.02 -1.37 -10.04
CA HIS A 38 7.15 0.00 -10.53
C HIS A 38 6.99 1.01 -9.41
N THR A 39 7.41 2.25 -9.69
CA THR A 39 7.20 3.42 -8.84
C THR A 39 6.46 4.49 -9.62
N ALA A 40 5.68 5.32 -8.93
CA ALA A 40 5.08 6.51 -9.53
C ALA A 40 5.08 7.67 -8.55
N HIS A 41 4.99 8.88 -9.10
CA HIS A 41 4.73 10.09 -8.34
C HIS A 41 3.45 10.73 -8.89
N GLN A 42 2.39 10.69 -8.09
CA GLN A 42 1.07 11.17 -8.47
C GLN A 42 0.80 12.51 -7.79
N THR A 43 0.48 13.52 -8.59
CA THR A 43 0.27 14.89 -8.14
C THR A 43 -1.01 15.47 -8.73
N GLY A 44 -1.57 16.49 -8.08
CA GLY A 44 -2.64 17.30 -8.65
C GLY A 44 -3.96 16.55 -8.77
N GLU A 45 -4.69 16.81 -9.86
CA GLU A 45 -6.09 16.40 -10.00
C GLU A 45 -6.26 14.86 -9.99
N LEU A 46 -5.34 14.14 -10.63
CA LEU A 46 -5.39 12.67 -10.66
C LEU A 46 -5.27 12.05 -9.26
N ALA A 47 -4.36 12.58 -8.42
CA ALA A 47 -4.21 12.12 -7.04
C ALA A 47 -5.47 12.39 -6.21
N ARG A 48 -6.11 13.54 -6.44
CA ARG A 48 -7.39 13.91 -5.81
C ARG A 48 -8.53 12.99 -6.25
N GLU A 49 -8.66 12.71 -7.54
CA GLU A 49 -9.74 11.88 -8.08
C GLU A 49 -9.65 10.43 -7.59
N ILE A 50 -8.45 9.86 -7.52
CA ILE A 50 -8.24 8.47 -7.07
C ILE A 50 -8.50 8.34 -5.57
N THR A 51 -8.03 9.30 -4.77
CA THR A 51 -7.99 9.14 -3.30
C THR A 51 -9.09 9.89 -2.57
N GLY A 52 -9.75 10.85 -3.23
CA GLY A 52 -10.69 11.77 -2.60
C GLY A 52 -10.03 12.85 -1.72
N VAL A 53 -8.70 12.87 -1.61
CA VAL A 53 -7.97 13.83 -0.74
C VAL A 53 -7.60 15.08 -1.53
N ALA A 54 -8.11 16.23 -1.10
CA ALA A 54 -7.81 17.52 -1.73
C ALA A 54 -6.32 17.89 -1.54
N GLY A 55 -5.66 18.28 -2.63
CA GLY A 55 -4.24 18.65 -2.61
C GLY A 55 -3.29 17.48 -2.37
N ALA A 56 -3.73 16.24 -2.63
CA ALA A 56 -2.88 15.07 -2.47
C ALA A 56 -1.69 15.08 -3.43
N GLU A 57 -0.55 14.68 -2.90
CA GLU A 57 0.68 14.38 -3.63
C GLU A 57 1.25 13.10 -3.01
N ILE A 58 1.46 12.08 -3.83
CA ILE A 58 1.70 10.71 -3.38
C ILE A 58 2.85 10.11 -4.17
N LYS A 59 3.90 9.68 -3.48
CA LYS A 59 4.88 8.75 -4.02
C LYS A 59 4.41 7.34 -3.74
N LEU A 60 4.45 6.47 -4.74
CA LEU A 60 4.06 5.09 -4.57
C LEU A 60 5.07 4.12 -5.16
N ALA A 61 5.11 2.92 -4.59
CA ALA A 61 5.80 1.78 -5.15
C ALA A 61 4.93 0.54 -5.02
N VAL A 62 4.90 -0.27 -6.09
CA VAL A 62 4.18 -1.55 -6.10
C VAL A 62 5.19 -2.68 -6.12
N LEU A 63 5.06 -3.59 -5.17
CA LEU A 63 5.91 -4.76 -4.96
C LEU A 63 5.11 -6.03 -5.20
N ARG A 64 5.73 -7.04 -5.81
CA ARG A 64 5.11 -8.35 -6.06
C ARG A 64 5.64 -9.36 -5.06
N ALA A 65 4.71 -9.99 -4.35
CA ALA A 65 5.00 -11.14 -3.50
C ALA A 65 5.23 -12.39 -4.36
N PRO A 66 6.00 -13.37 -3.86
CA PRO A 66 5.90 -14.74 -4.34
C PRO A 66 4.43 -15.20 -4.34
N GLY A 67 3.98 -15.84 -5.42
CA GLY A 67 2.56 -16.22 -5.59
C GLY A 67 1.66 -15.14 -6.23
N GLY A 68 2.19 -13.93 -6.47
CA GLY A 68 1.61 -12.97 -7.40
C GLY A 68 0.75 -11.85 -6.80
N HIS A 69 0.40 -11.92 -5.50
CA HIS A 69 -0.23 -10.78 -4.81
C HIS A 69 0.69 -9.57 -4.79
N LYS A 70 0.11 -8.38 -4.75
CA LYS A 70 0.88 -7.12 -4.78
C LYS A 70 0.70 -6.32 -3.49
N ILE A 71 1.76 -5.68 -3.04
CA ILE A 71 1.75 -4.67 -1.97
C ILE A 71 1.99 -3.32 -2.60
N GLU A 72 1.07 -2.38 -2.42
CA GLU A 72 1.21 -0.98 -2.84
C GLU A 72 1.57 -0.13 -1.62
N LEU A 73 2.74 0.48 -1.64
CA LEU A 73 3.20 1.39 -0.60
C LEU A 73 2.92 2.82 -1.04
N LEU A 74 2.24 3.60 -0.19
CA LEU A 74 1.84 4.98 -0.50
C LEU A 74 2.41 5.95 0.52
N GLU A 75 3.36 6.78 0.12
CA GLU A 75 3.81 7.93 0.91
C GLU A 75 3.10 9.19 0.43
N TYR A 76 2.13 9.65 1.23
CA TYR A 76 1.57 10.97 1.03
C TYR A 76 2.61 12.01 1.46
N VAL A 77 2.99 12.90 0.56
CA VAL A 77 3.84 14.07 0.86
C VAL A 77 3.00 15.32 1.13
N ALA A 78 1.78 15.37 0.57
CA ALA A 78 0.75 16.37 0.82
C ALA A 78 -0.65 15.70 1.01
N PRO A 79 -1.61 16.33 1.73
CA PRO A 79 -1.52 17.66 2.34
C PRO A 79 -0.67 17.68 3.63
N PRO A 80 -0.23 18.87 4.09
CA PRO A 80 0.67 19.01 5.24
C PRO A 80 0.02 18.70 6.59
N ASP A 81 -1.31 18.78 6.68
CA ASP A 81 -2.12 18.51 7.87
C ASP A 81 -2.47 17.02 8.08
N ARG A 82 -2.00 16.15 7.19
CA ARG A 82 -2.16 14.69 7.34
C ARG A 82 -1.51 14.21 8.64
N LYS A 83 -2.07 13.15 9.21
CA LYS A 83 -1.39 12.39 10.28
C LYS A 83 -0.23 11.61 9.67
N LYS A 84 0.98 11.83 10.18
CA LYS A 84 2.19 11.11 9.75
C LYS A 84 2.43 9.84 10.55
N ASP A 85 1.96 9.82 11.79
CA ASP A 85 2.06 8.70 12.71
C ASP A 85 0.70 8.44 13.35
N VAL A 86 0.33 7.17 13.46
CA VAL A 86 -0.86 6.71 14.17
C VAL A 86 -0.46 5.48 14.97
N ASP A 87 -0.67 5.52 16.28
CA ASP A 87 -0.48 4.37 17.16
C ASP A 87 -1.77 3.54 17.19
N LEU A 88 -1.93 2.63 16.22
CA LEU A 88 -3.04 1.67 16.17
C LEU A 88 -2.60 0.35 16.79
N ARG A 89 -3.38 -0.17 17.75
CA ARG A 89 -3.19 -1.52 18.26
C ARG A 89 -3.93 -2.52 17.38
N PRO A 90 -3.55 -3.81 17.39
CA PRO A 90 -4.28 -4.85 16.66
C PRO A 90 -5.78 -4.96 17.01
N CYS A 91 -6.20 -4.47 18.18
CA CYS A 91 -7.61 -4.44 18.60
C CYS A 91 -8.39 -3.18 18.18
N ASP A 92 -7.72 -2.18 17.61
CA ASP A 92 -8.35 -0.91 17.25
C ASP A 92 -8.94 -0.98 15.83
N VAL A 93 -10.09 -0.33 15.63
CA VAL A 93 -10.76 -0.25 14.34
C VAL A 93 -9.84 0.41 13.31
N GLY A 94 -9.68 -0.24 12.16
CA GLY A 94 -8.80 0.22 11.07
C GLY A 94 -7.41 -0.40 11.10
N SER A 95 -7.03 -1.13 12.15
CA SER A 95 -5.83 -1.97 12.13
C SER A 95 -6.00 -3.08 11.08
N VAL A 96 -4.99 -3.24 10.23
CA VAL A 96 -4.93 -4.27 9.19
C VAL A 96 -3.63 -5.06 9.33
N HIS A 97 -3.64 -6.33 8.91
CA HIS A 97 -2.43 -7.14 8.86
C HIS A 97 -2.32 -7.84 7.51
N VAL A 98 -1.09 -8.11 7.09
CA VAL A 98 -0.75 -8.98 5.97
C VAL A 98 0.00 -10.17 6.56
N ALA A 99 -0.46 -11.38 6.28
CA ALA A 99 0.20 -12.61 6.71
C ALA A 99 0.99 -13.19 5.54
N LEU A 100 2.26 -13.50 5.79
CA LEU A 100 3.16 -14.14 4.83
C LEU A 100 3.42 -15.57 5.29
N LEU A 101 3.32 -16.52 4.37
CA LEU A 101 3.70 -17.91 4.63
C LEU A 101 5.18 -18.07 4.28
N VAL A 102 5.96 -18.51 5.25
CA VAL A 102 7.40 -18.78 5.11
C VAL A 102 7.68 -20.24 5.46
N ASP A 103 8.77 -20.78 4.92
CA ASP A 103 9.23 -22.14 5.18
C ASP A 103 10.00 -22.27 6.52
N ASP A 104 10.69 -21.21 6.94
CA ASP A 104 11.37 -21.09 8.23
C ASP A 104 11.14 -19.71 8.86
N LEU A 105 10.46 -19.66 10.00
CA LEU A 105 10.18 -18.40 10.71
C LEU A 105 11.40 -17.88 11.49
N ASP A 106 12.29 -18.78 11.93
CA ASP A 106 13.43 -18.43 12.78
C ASP A 106 14.63 -17.88 11.98
N ALA A 107 14.58 -18.02 10.64
CA ALA A 107 15.63 -17.56 9.73
C ALA A 107 15.55 -16.06 9.36
N VAL A 108 14.47 -15.36 9.77
CA VAL A 108 14.13 -13.99 9.34
C VAL A 108 14.43 -12.96 10.43
#